data_AF-A0A821P1U6-F1
#
_entry.id   AF-A0A821P1U6-F1
#
_cell.length_a   1.000
_cell.length_b   1.000
_cell.length_c   1.000
_cell.angle_alpha   90.00
_cell.angle_beta   90.00
_cell.angle_gamma   90.00
#
_symmetry.space_group_name_H-M   'P 1'
#
loop_
_entity.id
_entity.type
_entity.pdbx_description
1 polymer ?
#
loop_
_entity_poly.entity_id
_entity_poly.type
_entity_poly.pdbx_seq_one_letter_code
_entity_poly.pdbx_strand_id
1 'polypeptide(L)'
;MSCNNSINIFLLGLVSGMTSDIRGSSIDQQQLMTFAYAFSVTIMVAFGIISNIFSIDTLKQREVRSSTVGLYLIVYSCCSIFGLIMVECRLIRMLNSFSYTASFIICNVVSGLASIITRICLWMNGFIAIQRSLQSFEANRLINKIRSRSFAITHIFIVIISIFSMHIHELIYRVSVSDPLLKGNYICQIKYPSSLLIMNTIFSFVHLFVPLSLNIFANCLVLTLISRRRATLHQTSHWNQWMRHFHRHRHLFLAPTLAMVSHSIRITLYKLILFLRFAFYLN
;
A
#
# COMPACT_ATOMS: atom_id res chain seq x y z
N MET A 1 -22.93 21.29 23.01
CA MET A 1 -22.44 21.62 21.66
C MET A 1 -21.56 20.46 21.21
N SER A 2 -22.16 19.57 20.44
CA SER A 2 -21.74 18.17 20.29
C SER A 2 -20.54 18.04 19.34
N CYS A 3 -19.40 17.60 19.87
CA CYS A 3 -18.22 17.30 19.07
C CYS A 3 -18.48 16.03 18.26
N ASN A 4 -18.86 16.22 16.99
CA ASN A 4 -19.14 15.16 16.03
C ASN A 4 -17.81 14.48 15.65
N ASN A 5 -17.41 13.48 16.45
CA ASN A 5 -16.22 12.65 16.26
C ASN A 5 -16.41 11.62 15.13
N SER A 6 -16.92 12.05 13.98
CA SER A 6 -16.87 11.28 12.73
C SER A 6 -15.49 11.45 12.09
N ILE A 7 -14.45 10.90 12.75
CA ILE A 7 -13.08 10.88 12.21
C ILE A 7 -12.94 9.63 11.33
N ASN A 8 -13.10 9.85 10.02
CA ASN A 8 -12.52 9.13 8.87
C ASN A 8 -12.12 7.66 9.07
N ILE A 9 -13.03 6.76 8.72
CA ILE A 9 -12.99 5.33 9.06
C ILE A 9 -12.26 4.45 8.01
N PHE A 10 -11.71 4.98 6.91
CA PHE A 10 -11.23 4.12 5.80
C PHE A 10 -9.90 4.45 5.14
N LEU A 11 -9.02 5.19 5.82
CA LEU A 11 -7.65 5.45 5.34
C LEU A 11 -6.63 4.63 6.12
N LEU A 12 -6.28 3.49 5.57
CA LEU A 12 -5.38 2.54 6.18
C LEU A 12 -3.91 2.86 5.97
N GLY A 13 -3.23 2.79 7.11
CA GLY A 13 -1.81 2.58 7.32
C GLY A 13 -1.63 2.42 8.83
N LEU A 14 -0.54 1.80 9.27
CA LEU A 14 -0.11 1.71 10.68
C LEU A 14 -0.39 3.01 11.47
N VAL A 15 -0.21 4.13 10.77
CA VAL A 15 -0.37 5.52 11.18
C VAL A 15 -1.75 5.90 11.74
N SER A 16 -2.88 5.48 11.14
CA SER A 16 -4.20 5.97 11.59
C SER A 16 -4.70 5.29 12.86
N GLY A 17 -4.32 4.02 13.07
CA GLY A 17 -4.59 3.33 14.34
C GLY A 17 -3.70 3.86 15.46
N MET A 18 -2.44 4.16 15.15
CA MET A 18 -1.52 4.69 16.16
C MET A 18 -1.78 6.17 16.46
N THR A 19 -2.22 7.01 15.52
CA THR A 19 -2.54 8.42 15.84
C THR A 19 -3.77 8.59 16.75
N SER A 20 -4.74 7.66 16.72
CA SER A 20 -5.83 7.64 17.69
C SER A 20 -5.38 7.11 19.05
N ASP A 21 -4.53 6.08 19.09
CA ASP A 21 -4.05 5.46 20.33
C ASP A 21 -3.01 6.33 21.06
N ILE A 22 -2.12 7.01 20.31
CA ILE A 22 -1.12 7.97 20.82
C ILE A 22 -1.80 9.16 21.52
N ARG A 23 -3.02 9.54 21.14
CA ARG A 23 -3.73 10.68 21.74
C ARG A 23 -4.48 10.34 23.04
N GLY A 24 -4.52 9.06 23.44
CA GLY A 24 -5.28 8.59 24.62
C GLY A 24 -4.44 8.04 25.78
N SER A 25 -3.12 7.98 25.67
CA SER A 25 -2.22 7.42 26.69
C SER A 25 -1.59 8.49 27.59
N SER A 26 -0.97 8.07 28.70
CA SER A 26 -0.20 8.99 29.56
C SER A 26 0.98 9.61 28.80
N ILE A 27 1.41 10.80 29.19
CA ILE A 27 2.42 11.62 28.48
C ILE A 27 3.71 10.83 28.20
N ASP A 28 4.19 10.03 29.16
CA ASP A 28 5.42 9.24 29.01
C ASP A 28 5.25 8.06 28.03
N GLN A 29 4.10 7.38 28.06
CA GLN A 29 3.79 6.30 27.12
C GLN A 29 3.60 6.83 25.70
N GLN A 30 2.99 8.01 25.57
CA GLN A 30 2.80 8.69 24.29
C GLN A 30 4.13 9.04 23.61
N GLN A 31 5.10 9.55 24.38
CA GLN A 31 6.43 9.90 23.87
C GLN A 31 7.21 8.67 23.40
N LEU A 32 7.22 7.59 24.20
CA LEU A 32 7.89 6.34 23.83
C LEU A 32 7.31 5.73 22.55
N MET A 33 5.97 5.67 22.44
CA MET A 33 5.29 5.12 21.26
C MET A 33 5.54 5.97 20.01
N THR A 34 5.58 7.29 20.15
CA THR A 34 5.91 8.21 19.04
C THR A 34 7.35 8.03 18.58
N PHE A 35 8.31 7.94 19.51
CA PHE A 35 9.71 7.72 19.20
C PHE A 35 9.95 6.37 18.50
N ALA A 36 9.43 5.28 19.06
CA ALA A 36 9.57 3.94 18.49
C ALA A 36 8.98 3.86 17.07
N TYR A 37 7.81 4.48 16.86
CA TYR A 37 7.18 4.56 15.55
C TYR A 37 8.03 5.37 14.57
N ALA A 38 8.44 6.58 14.93
CA ALA A 38 9.25 7.44 14.07
C ALA A 38 10.56 6.75 13.66
N PHE A 39 11.27 6.19 14.62
CA PHE A 39 12.52 5.47 14.39
C PHE A 39 12.33 4.30 13.41
N SER A 40 11.28 3.48 13.62
CA SER A 40 10.99 2.34 12.73
C SER A 40 10.68 2.76 11.29
N VAL A 41 9.92 3.85 11.11
CA VAL A 41 9.54 4.37 9.79
C VAL A 41 10.76 4.95 9.08
N THR A 42 11.57 5.76 9.75
CA THR A 42 12.78 6.35 9.16
C THR A 42 13.77 5.27 8.70
N ILE A 43 13.97 4.21 9.50
CA ILE A 43 14.80 3.06 9.09
C ILE A 43 14.22 2.37 7.85
N MET A 44 12.92 2.09 7.85
CA MET A 44 12.25 1.46 6.70
C MET A 44 12.38 2.31 5.43
N VAL A 45 12.24 3.63 5.56
CA VAL A 45 12.41 4.60 4.47
C VAL A 45 13.84 4.56 3.94
N ALA A 46 14.85 4.60 4.81
CA ALA A 46 16.26 4.57 4.40
C ALA A 46 16.60 3.30 3.62
N PHE A 47 16.29 2.11 4.18
CA PHE A 47 16.50 0.84 3.49
C PHE A 47 15.70 0.74 2.19
N GLY A 48 14.46 1.24 2.19
CA GLY A 48 13.61 1.27 1.01
C GLY A 48 14.20 2.11 -0.12
N ILE A 49 14.68 3.33 0.18
CA ILE A 49 15.30 4.21 -0.82
C ILE A 49 16.56 3.56 -1.39
N ILE A 50 17.47 3.09 -0.53
CA ILE A 50 18.72 2.44 -0.95
C ILE A 50 18.43 1.24 -1.86
N SER A 51 17.49 0.38 -1.46
CA SER A 51 17.11 -0.82 -2.23
C SER A 51 16.54 -0.47 -3.60
N ASN A 52 15.69 0.57 -3.68
CA ASN A 52 15.10 0.99 -4.96
C ASN A 52 16.12 1.69 -5.88
N ILE A 53 17.10 2.41 -5.33
CA ILE A 53 18.20 3.00 -6.11
C ILE A 53 19.03 1.89 -6.76
N PHE A 54 19.51 0.91 -5.98
CA PHE A 54 20.26 -0.23 -6.52
C PHE A 54 19.43 -1.05 -7.53
N SER A 55 18.13 -1.18 -7.28
CA SER A 55 17.21 -1.81 -8.24
C SER A 55 17.19 -1.05 -9.56
N ILE A 56 17.05 0.28 -9.55
CA ILE A 56 17.06 1.09 -10.78
C ILE A 56 18.36 0.93 -11.54
N ASP A 57 19.51 0.97 -10.85
CA ASP A 57 20.82 0.84 -11.50
C ASP A 57 21.00 -0.54 -12.13
N THR A 58 20.55 -1.60 -11.47
CA THR A 58 20.52 -2.96 -12.03
C THR A 58 19.60 -3.05 -13.25
N LEU A 59 18.42 -2.43 -13.19
CA LEU A 59 17.41 -2.49 -14.25
C LEU A 59 17.72 -1.63 -15.48
N LYS A 60 18.68 -0.69 -15.38
CA LYS A 60 19.15 0.10 -16.54
C LYS A 60 19.91 -0.75 -17.56
N GLN A 61 20.40 -1.93 -17.18
CA GLN A 61 21.06 -2.85 -18.10
C GLN A 61 20.14 -3.21 -19.29
N ARG A 62 20.70 -3.17 -20.51
CA ARG A 62 19.93 -3.23 -21.78
C ARG A 62 19.07 -4.50 -21.89
N GLU A 63 19.57 -5.62 -21.39
CA GLU A 63 18.88 -6.91 -21.41
C GLU A 63 17.61 -6.88 -20.56
N VAL A 64 17.71 -6.40 -19.31
CA VAL A 64 16.57 -6.39 -18.38
C VAL A 64 15.54 -5.33 -18.77
N ARG A 65 16.00 -4.15 -19.25
CA ARG A 65 15.15 -3.05 -19.74
C ARG A 65 14.32 -3.41 -20.97
N SER A 66 14.76 -4.42 -21.74
CA SER A 66 14.02 -4.89 -22.92
C SER A 66 12.76 -5.68 -22.53
N SER A 67 12.73 -6.24 -21.31
CA SER A 67 11.61 -7.00 -20.81
C SER A 67 10.48 -6.12 -20.28
N THR A 68 9.24 -6.56 -20.48
CA THR A 68 8.05 -5.91 -19.93
C THR A 68 8.07 -5.85 -18.40
N VAL A 69 8.54 -6.91 -17.74
CA VAL A 69 8.71 -6.95 -16.27
C VAL A 69 9.70 -5.88 -15.80
N GLY A 70 10.82 -5.70 -16.50
CA GLY A 70 11.81 -4.66 -16.20
C GLY A 70 11.20 -3.25 -16.28
N LEU A 71 10.33 -2.99 -17.25
CA LEU A 71 9.66 -1.70 -17.38
C LEU A 71 8.71 -1.43 -16.20
N TYR A 72 7.89 -2.40 -15.79
CA TYR A 72 7.06 -2.28 -14.59
C TYR A 72 7.89 -2.04 -13.32
N LEU A 73 9.02 -2.75 -13.19
CA LEU A 73 9.91 -2.60 -12.03
C LEU A 73 10.55 -1.22 -11.96
N ILE A 74 10.97 -0.63 -13.10
CA ILE A 74 11.53 0.74 -13.10
C ILE A 74 10.47 1.74 -12.63
N VAL A 75 9.25 1.66 -13.17
CA VAL A 75 8.15 2.55 -12.75
C VAL A 75 7.83 2.35 -11.28
N TYR A 76 7.73 1.10 -10.82
CA TYR A 76 7.53 0.78 -9.40
C TYR A 76 8.62 1.38 -8.52
N SER A 77 9.91 1.18 -8.85
CA SER A 77 11.03 1.65 -8.04
C SER A 77 11.08 3.19 -7.97
N CYS A 78 10.83 3.87 -9.09
CA CYS A 78 10.72 5.33 -9.12
C CYS A 78 9.56 5.81 -8.24
N CYS A 79 8.35 5.28 -8.43
CA CYS A 79 7.18 5.60 -7.63
C CYS A 79 7.42 5.33 -6.13
N SER A 80 8.07 4.22 -5.80
CA SER A 80 8.38 3.81 -4.43
C SER A 80 9.30 4.83 -3.74
N ILE A 81 10.35 5.30 -4.40
CA ILE A 81 11.23 6.35 -3.85
C ILE A 81 10.43 7.63 -3.55
N PHE A 82 9.63 8.11 -4.51
CA PHE A 82 8.80 9.30 -4.28
C PHE A 82 7.81 9.09 -3.13
N GLY A 83 7.17 7.92 -3.06
CA GLY A 83 6.23 7.58 -1.99
C GLY A 83 6.91 7.56 -0.61
N LEU A 84 8.10 6.97 -0.50
CA LEU A 84 8.87 6.92 0.74
C LEU A 84 9.28 8.31 1.22
N ILE A 85 9.74 9.18 0.32
CA ILE A 85 10.05 10.59 0.64
C ILE A 85 8.81 11.31 1.17
N MET A 86 7.65 11.14 0.54
CA MET A 86 6.41 11.78 1.00
C MET A 86 5.93 11.24 2.37
N VAL A 87 6.14 9.95 2.65
CA VAL A 87 5.87 9.36 3.96
C VAL A 87 6.78 9.98 5.03
N GLU A 88 8.05 10.18 4.72
CA GLU A 88 8.99 10.84 5.64
C GLU A 88 8.61 12.30 5.90
N CYS A 89 8.22 13.05 4.86
CA CYS A 89 7.70 14.41 5.03
C CYS A 89 6.47 14.45 5.94
N ARG A 90 5.59 13.45 5.86
CA ARG A 90 4.42 13.32 6.74
C ARG A 90 4.83 13.03 8.18
N LEU A 91 5.86 12.22 8.39
CA LEU A 91 6.41 11.93 9.72
C LEU A 91 7.03 13.19 10.35
N ILE A 92 7.84 13.93 9.59
CA ILE A 92 8.47 15.18 10.04
C ILE A 92 7.39 16.19 10.49
N ARG A 93 6.28 16.30 9.75
CA ARG A 93 5.12 17.14 10.15
C ARG A 93 4.45 16.67 11.43
N MET A 94 4.44 15.38 11.72
CA MET A 94 3.87 14.87 12.96
C MET A 94 4.75 15.22 14.17
N LEU A 95 6.06 15.29 13.97
CA LEU A 95 7.05 15.56 15.03
C LEU A 95 7.29 17.05 15.27
N ASN A 96 7.08 17.90 14.26
CA ASN A 96 7.40 19.33 14.32
C ASN A 96 6.19 20.22 14.03
N SER A 97 6.15 21.37 14.68
CA SER A 97 5.21 22.45 14.36
C SER A 97 5.67 23.20 13.12
N PHE A 98 4.80 23.35 12.13
CA PHE A 98 5.07 24.07 10.90
C PHE A 98 4.18 25.30 10.75
N SER A 99 4.59 26.26 9.92
CA SER A 99 3.71 27.36 9.51
C SER A 99 2.42 26.84 8.85
N TYR A 100 1.38 27.67 8.81
CA TYR A 100 0.12 27.31 8.18
C TYR A 100 0.32 26.85 6.72
N THR A 101 1.08 27.60 5.92
CA THR A 101 1.32 27.31 4.51
C THR A 101 2.02 25.97 4.32
N ALA A 102 3.08 25.69 5.10
CA ALA A 102 3.78 24.42 5.04
C ALA A 102 2.88 23.25 5.50
N SER A 103 2.10 23.47 6.57
CA SER A 103 1.13 22.49 7.06
C SER A 103 0.04 22.18 6.04
N PHE A 104 -0.44 23.19 5.31
CA PHE A 104 -1.43 23.06 4.24
C PHE A 104 -0.88 22.23 3.08
N ILE A 105 0.33 22.54 2.59
CA ILE A 105 0.96 21.81 1.48
C ILE A 105 1.22 20.36 1.87
N ILE A 106 1.80 20.11 3.05
CA ILE A 106 2.11 18.74 3.49
C ILE A 106 0.83 17.93 3.74
N CYS A 107 -0.22 18.56 4.28
CA CYS A 107 -1.51 17.91 4.47
C CYS A 107 -2.18 17.57 3.14
N ASN A 108 -2.41 18.56 2.29
CA ASN A 108 -3.27 18.39 1.12
C ASN A 108 -2.55 17.74 -0.05
N VAL A 109 -1.33 18.17 -0.33
CA VAL A 109 -0.57 17.71 -1.51
C VAL A 109 0.25 16.47 -1.17
N VAL A 110 1.17 16.57 -0.22
CA VAL A 110 2.12 15.48 0.08
C VAL A 110 1.40 14.24 0.55
N SER A 111 0.49 14.37 1.52
CA SER A 111 -0.19 13.20 2.08
C SER A 111 -1.22 12.60 1.12
N GLY A 112 -1.81 13.40 0.23
CA GLY A 112 -2.71 12.91 -0.83
C GLY A 112 -1.94 12.14 -1.91
N LEU A 113 -0.87 12.73 -2.43
CA LEU A 113 0.01 12.08 -3.41
C LEU A 113 0.66 10.81 -2.85
N ALA A 114 1.08 10.81 -1.59
CA ALA A 114 1.63 9.61 -0.93
C ALA A 114 0.64 8.43 -0.96
N SER A 115 -0.65 8.70 -0.73
CA SER A 115 -1.72 7.70 -0.80
C SER A 115 -1.86 7.15 -2.22
N ILE A 116 -1.94 8.02 -3.21
CA ILE A 116 -2.07 7.66 -4.63
C ILE A 116 -0.87 6.83 -5.10
N ILE A 117 0.35 7.30 -4.82
CA ILE A 117 1.60 6.63 -5.21
C ILE A 117 1.68 5.24 -4.58
N THR A 118 1.34 5.10 -3.29
CA THR A 118 1.35 3.80 -2.61
C THR A 118 0.41 2.80 -3.29
N ARG A 119 -0.78 3.26 -3.72
CA ARG A 119 -1.75 2.43 -4.43
C ARG A 119 -1.27 2.07 -5.83
N ILE A 120 -0.62 3.00 -6.55
CA ILE A 120 0.05 2.70 -7.81
C ILE A 120 1.08 1.59 -7.59
N CYS A 121 1.95 1.71 -6.59
CA CYS A 121 2.95 0.69 -6.27
C CYS A 121 2.32 -0.68 -5.97
N LEU A 122 1.22 -0.73 -5.21
CA LEU A 122 0.49 -1.97 -4.94
C LEU A 122 -0.02 -2.63 -6.22
N TRP A 123 -0.68 -1.87 -7.09
CA TRP A 123 -1.16 -2.36 -8.39
C TRP A 123 -0.01 -2.83 -9.28
N MET A 124 1.07 -2.06 -9.37
CA MET A 124 2.26 -2.46 -10.12
C MET A 124 2.84 -3.77 -9.60
N ASN A 125 2.91 -3.97 -8.28
CA ASN A 125 3.37 -5.23 -7.69
C ASN A 125 2.49 -6.43 -8.09
N GLY A 126 1.16 -6.25 -8.09
CA GLY A 126 0.23 -7.26 -8.60
C GLY A 126 0.47 -7.58 -10.09
N PHE A 127 0.65 -6.57 -10.94
CA PHE A 127 0.91 -6.76 -12.36
C PHE A 127 2.28 -7.39 -12.66
N ILE A 128 3.31 -7.03 -11.89
CA ILE A 128 4.64 -7.66 -11.97
C ILE A 128 4.51 -9.16 -11.70
N ALA A 129 3.75 -9.55 -10.67
CA ALA A 129 3.53 -10.95 -10.35
C ALA A 129 2.84 -11.69 -11.51
N ILE A 130 1.79 -11.10 -12.11
CA ILE A 130 1.12 -11.67 -13.28
C ILE A 130 2.09 -11.82 -14.45
N GLN A 131 2.86 -10.77 -14.79
CA GLN A 131 3.80 -10.80 -15.92
C GLN A 131 4.90 -11.86 -15.71
N ARG A 132 5.38 -12.04 -14.49
CA ARG A 132 6.29 -13.15 -14.14
C ARG A 132 5.61 -14.52 -14.31
N SER A 133 4.36 -14.64 -13.89
CA SER A 133 3.60 -15.89 -14.10
C SER A 133 3.41 -16.20 -15.59
N LEU A 134 3.17 -15.16 -16.41
CA LEU A 134 3.00 -15.31 -17.84
C LEU A 134 4.23 -15.93 -18.48
N GLN A 135 5.46 -15.60 -18.08
CA GLN A 135 6.70 -16.20 -18.61
C GLN A 135 6.75 -17.74 -18.50
N SER A 136 6.00 -18.31 -17.54
CA SER A 136 5.93 -19.76 -17.35
C SER A 136 5.04 -20.44 -18.38
N PHE A 137 4.18 -19.71 -19.10
CA PHE A 137 3.30 -20.27 -20.13
C PHE A 137 3.97 -20.30 -21.50
N GLU A 138 3.52 -21.24 -22.33
CA GLU A 138 3.91 -21.33 -23.74
C GLU A 138 3.50 -20.08 -24.52
N ALA A 139 4.29 -19.72 -25.51
CA ALA A 139 4.04 -18.53 -26.30
C ALA A 139 2.84 -18.76 -27.24
N ASN A 140 1.80 -17.94 -27.10
CA ASN A 140 0.72 -17.82 -28.07
C ASN A 140 0.52 -16.35 -28.45
N ARG A 141 -0.32 -16.07 -29.45
CA ARG A 141 -0.56 -14.70 -29.95
C ARG A 141 -0.99 -13.73 -28.85
N LEU A 142 -1.86 -14.16 -27.93
CA LEU A 142 -2.36 -13.33 -26.82
C LEU A 142 -1.28 -13.06 -25.78
N ILE A 143 -0.55 -14.09 -25.36
CA ILE A 143 0.54 -14.00 -24.38
C ILE A 143 1.65 -13.10 -24.93
N ASN A 144 2.01 -13.24 -26.21
CA ASN A 144 3.02 -12.39 -26.85
C ASN A 144 2.57 -10.92 -26.90
N LYS A 145 1.27 -10.66 -27.12
CA LYS A 145 0.71 -9.30 -27.06
C LYS A 145 0.78 -8.71 -25.65
N ILE A 146 0.39 -9.47 -24.62
CA ILE A 146 0.41 -9.02 -23.22
C ILE A 146 1.86 -8.82 -22.70
N ARG A 147 2.80 -9.63 -23.19
CA ARG A 147 4.23 -9.49 -22.92
C ARG A 147 4.89 -8.36 -23.71
N SER A 148 4.18 -7.70 -24.64
CA SER A 148 4.76 -6.65 -25.48
C SER A 148 5.03 -5.37 -24.69
N ARG A 149 6.09 -4.65 -25.08
CA ARG A 149 6.48 -3.39 -24.44
C ARG A 149 5.42 -2.30 -24.63
N SER A 150 4.83 -2.20 -25.82
CA SER A 150 3.79 -1.21 -26.10
C SER A 150 2.57 -1.42 -25.21
N PHE A 151 2.12 -2.66 -25.06
CA PHE A 151 1.04 -2.99 -24.14
C PHE A 151 1.37 -2.59 -22.70
N ALA A 152 2.59 -2.84 -22.24
CA ALA A 152 3.02 -2.47 -20.90
C ALA A 152 2.95 -0.96 -20.65
N ILE A 153 3.45 -0.15 -21.59
CA ILE A 153 3.44 1.32 -21.47
C ILE A 153 2.00 1.85 -21.41
N THR A 154 1.16 1.42 -22.36
CA THR A 154 -0.26 1.83 -22.40
C THR A 154 -0.98 1.40 -21.12
N HIS A 155 -0.76 0.17 -20.66
CA HIS A 155 -1.39 -0.35 -19.46
C HIS A 155 -0.96 0.41 -18.20
N ILE A 156 0.33 0.72 -18.03
CA ILE A 156 0.83 1.52 -16.90
C ILE A 156 0.17 2.89 -16.86
N PHE A 157 0.08 3.56 -18.01
CA PHE A 157 -0.54 4.87 -18.11
C PHE A 157 -2.03 4.83 -17.71
N ILE A 158 -2.77 3.83 -18.20
CA ILE A 158 -4.18 3.61 -17.83
C ILE A 158 -4.34 3.36 -16.33
N VAL A 159 -3.46 2.55 -15.73
CA VAL A 159 -3.49 2.26 -14.29
C VAL A 159 -3.24 3.52 -13.47
N ILE A 160 -2.26 4.34 -13.85
CA ILE A 160 -1.96 5.59 -13.14
C ILE A 160 -3.16 6.55 -13.22
N ILE A 161 -3.74 6.75 -14.41
CA ILE A 161 -4.89 7.63 -14.60
C ILE A 161 -6.11 7.13 -13.83
N SER A 162 -6.42 5.83 -13.90
CA SER A 162 -7.58 5.26 -13.21
C SER A 162 -7.46 5.40 -11.70
N ILE A 163 -6.28 5.14 -11.11
CA ILE A 163 -6.04 5.34 -9.67
C ILE A 163 -6.16 6.82 -9.31
N PHE A 164 -5.60 7.73 -10.10
CA PHE A 164 -5.70 9.16 -9.84
C PHE A 164 -7.17 9.63 -9.85
N SER A 165 -7.94 9.21 -10.85
CA SER A 165 -9.36 9.52 -10.97
C SER A 165 -10.16 9.00 -9.78
N MET A 166 -9.89 7.76 -9.33
CA MET A 166 -10.54 7.17 -8.17
C MET A 166 -10.20 7.86 -6.84
N HIS A 167 -9.16 8.70 -6.79
CA HIS A 167 -8.72 9.39 -5.57
C HIS A 167 -8.83 10.92 -5.64
N ILE A 168 -9.38 11.46 -6.72
CA ILE A 168 -9.52 12.92 -6.86
C ILE A 168 -10.40 13.51 -5.76
N HIS A 169 -11.44 12.79 -5.32
CA HIS A 169 -12.31 13.23 -4.22
C HIS A 169 -11.54 13.33 -2.90
N GLU A 170 -10.58 12.45 -2.65
CA GLU A 170 -9.76 12.51 -1.44
C GLU A 170 -8.88 13.75 -1.41
N LEU A 171 -8.41 14.22 -2.57
CA LEU A 171 -7.65 15.47 -2.66
C LEU A 171 -8.53 16.71 -2.42
N ILE A 172 -9.77 16.69 -2.92
CA ILE A 172 -10.70 17.83 -2.82
C ILE A 172 -11.22 18.02 -1.38
N TYR A 173 -11.59 16.92 -0.72
CA TYR A 173 -12.23 16.99 0.61
C TYR A 173 -11.24 16.96 1.77
N ARG A 174 -9.94 17.05 1.49
CA ARG A 174 -8.91 17.14 2.50
C ARG A 174 -8.73 18.59 2.94
N VAL A 175 -8.72 18.79 4.25
CA VAL A 175 -8.66 20.11 4.87
C VAL A 175 -7.66 20.12 6.03
N SER A 176 -6.91 21.21 6.14
CA SER A 176 -6.08 21.50 7.31
C SER A 176 -6.88 22.34 8.30
N VAL A 177 -7.14 21.82 9.49
CA VAL A 177 -7.91 22.50 10.55
C VAL A 177 -6.97 22.81 11.71
N SER A 178 -7.13 23.94 12.39
CA SER A 178 -6.36 24.26 13.60
C SER A 178 -6.58 23.20 14.68
N ASP A 179 -5.52 22.74 15.33
CA ASP A 179 -5.59 21.80 16.43
C ASP A 179 -6.16 22.52 17.67
N PRO A 180 -7.28 22.06 18.25
CA PRO A 180 -7.86 22.69 19.44
C PRO A 180 -7.00 22.49 20.70
N LEU A 181 -6.08 21.51 20.70
CA LEU A 181 -5.24 21.18 21.85
C LEU A 181 -3.88 21.87 21.80
N LEU A 182 -3.36 22.18 20.61
CA LEU A 182 -2.08 22.85 20.43
C LEU A 182 -2.23 24.12 19.59
N LYS A 183 -2.21 25.27 20.28
CA LYS A 183 -2.33 26.59 19.66
C LYS A 183 -1.20 26.79 18.63
N GLY A 184 -1.59 27.06 17.38
CA GLY A 184 -0.64 27.25 16.26
C GLY A 184 -0.34 25.99 15.44
N ASN A 185 -0.83 24.81 15.86
CA ASN A 185 -0.71 23.57 15.10
C ASN A 185 -1.93 23.32 14.22
N TYR A 186 -1.74 22.58 13.11
CA TYR A 186 -2.80 22.24 12.17
C TYR A 186 -2.87 20.73 11.95
N ILE A 187 -4.06 20.17 12.12
CA ILE A 187 -4.38 18.77 11.85
C ILE A 187 -4.89 18.60 10.42
N CYS A 188 -4.53 17.47 9.81
CA CYS A 188 -5.02 17.10 8.50
C CYS A 188 -6.24 16.20 8.68
N GLN A 189 -7.42 16.69 8.28
CA GLN A 189 -8.67 15.94 8.37
C GLN A 189 -9.30 15.86 6.98
N ILE A 190 -9.97 14.76 6.70
CA ILE A 190 -10.82 14.65 5.51
C ILE A 190 -12.26 14.83 5.94
N LYS A 191 -13.04 15.62 5.21
CA LYS A 191 -14.44 15.88 5.55
C LYS A 191 -15.31 15.47 4.38
N TYR A 192 -15.70 14.19 4.37
CA TYR A 192 -16.57 13.65 3.33
C TYR A 192 -18.06 13.82 3.66
N PRO A 193 -18.91 14.10 2.66
CA PRO A 193 -20.33 13.76 2.75
C PRO A 193 -20.51 12.23 2.80
N SER A 194 -21.60 11.76 3.40
CA SER A 194 -21.84 10.33 3.68
C SER A 194 -21.78 9.43 2.45
N SER A 195 -22.22 9.90 1.28
CA SER A 195 -22.16 9.15 0.01
C SER A 195 -20.72 8.88 -0.44
N LEU A 196 -19.84 9.88 -0.32
CA LEU A 196 -18.42 9.74 -0.68
C LEU A 196 -17.65 8.86 0.30
N LEU A 197 -18.09 8.78 1.55
CA LEU A 197 -17.50 7.88 2.54
C LEU A 197 -17.65 6.42 2.13
N ILE A 198 -18.82 6.01 1.64
CA ILE A 198 -19.09 4.64 1.18
C ILE A 198 -18.24 4.33 -0.07
N MET A 199 -18.21 5.24 -1.04
CA MET A 199 -17.40 5.08 -2.26
C MET A 199 -15.91 4.98 -1.94
N ASN A 200 -15.39 5.87 -1.10
CA ASN A 200 -14.00 5.85 -0.65
C ASN A 200 -13.65 4.54 0.08
N THR A 201 -14.60 4.00 0.85
CA THR A 201 -14.45 2.70 1.53
C THR A 201 -14.29 1.58 0.52
N ILE A 202 -15.18 1.51 -0.48
CA ILE A 202 -15.13 0.50 -1.54
C ILE A 202 -13.81 0.60 -2.32
N PHE A 203 -13.41 1.80 -2.74
CA PHE A 203 -12.14 2.00 -3.43
C PHE A 203 -10.94 1.58 -2.57
N SER A 204 -10.93 1.94 -1.29
CA SER A 204 -9.88 1.49 -0.37
C SER A 204 -9.79 -0.03 -0.30
N PHE A 205 -10.92 -0.74 -0.22
CA PHE A 205 -10.95 -2.20 -0.28
C PHE A 205 -10.39 -2.74 -1.59
N VAL A 206 -10.87 -2.23 -2.73
CA VAL A 206 -10.45 -2.69 -4.05
C VAL A 206 -8.95 -2.51 -4.27
N HIS A 207 -8.41 -1.32 -3.95
CA HIS A 207 -7.00 -1.01 -4.12
C HIS A 207 -6.08 -1.79 -3.18
N LEU A 208 -6.59 -2.38 -2.09
CA LEU A 208 -5.83 -3.29 -1.25
C LEU A 208 -5.99 -4.74 -1.70
N PHE A 209 -7.21 -5.24 -1.70
CA PHE A 209 -7.48 -6.67 -1.85
C PHE A 209 -7.15 -7.16 -3.25
N VAL A 210 -7.53 -6.43 -4.30
CA VAL A 210 -7.33 -6.90 -5.67
C VAL A 210 -5.84 -7.08 -6.00
N PRO A 211 -4.95 -6.09 -5.79
CA PRO A 211 -3.53 -6.28 -6.09
C PRO A 211 -2.86 -7.40 -5.30
N LEU A 212 -3.23 -7.55 -4.02
CA LEU A 212 -2.69 -8.61 -3.16
C LEU A 212 -3.18 -9.99 -3.59
N SER A 213 -4.45 -10.13 -3.96
CA SER A 213 -5.00 -11.37 -4.52
C SER A 213 -4.33 -11.73 -5.84
N LEU A 214 -4.08 -10.76 -6.73
CA LEU A 214 -3.34 -11.00 -7.98
C LEU A 214 -1.92 -11.52 -7.70
N ASN A 215 -1.24 -10.98 -6.68
CA ASN A 215 0.09 -11.41 -6.30
C ASN A 215 0.09 -12.87 -5.79
N ILE A 216 -0.81 -13.20 -4.86
CA ILE A 216 -0.96 -14.57 -4.34
C ILE A 216 -1.30 -15.55 -5.47
N PHE A 217 -2.28 -15.21 -6.30
CA PHE A 217 -2.70 -16.05 -7.42
C PHE A 217 -1.56 -16.31 -8.41
N ALA A 218 -0.84 -15.27 -8.81
CA ALA A 218 0.28 -15.39 -9.73
C ALA A 218 1.42 -16.26 -9.16
N ASN A 219 1.74 -16.12 -7.88
CA ASN A 219 2.74 -16.97 -7.22
C ASN A 219 2.27 -18.43 -7.13
N CYS A 220 0.99 -18.68 -6.85
CA CYS A 220 0.41 -20.03 -6.89
C CYS A 220 0.51 -20.67 -8.28
N LEU A 221 0.26 -19.89 -9.34
CA LEU A 221 0.39 -20.36 -10.72
C LEU A 221 1.84 -20.74 -11.04
N VAL A 222 2.80 -19.85 -10.77
CA VAL A 222 4.22 -20.12 -10.99
C VAL A 222 4.66 -21.38 -10.22
N LEU A 223 4.30 -21.47 -8.95
CA LEU A 223 4.63 -22.60 -8.09
C LEU A 223 4.09 -23.91 -8.65
N THR A 224 2.83 -23.93 -9.07
CA THR A 224 2.18 -25.10 -9.66
C THR A 224 2.85 -25.50 -10.97
N LEU A 225 3.14 -24.54 -11.85
CA LEU A 225 3.77 -24.81 -13.14
C LEU A 225 5.19 -25.37 -12.98
N ILE A 226 6.00 -24.78 -12.11
CA ILE A 226 7.36 -25.26 -11.82
C ILE A 226 7.31 -26.67 -11.21
N SER A 227 6.40 -26.90 -10.26
CA SER A 227 6.26 -28.20 -9.58
C SER A 227 5.78 -29.28 -10.54
N ARG A 228 4.87 -28.97 -11.47
CA ARG A 228 4.44 -29.90 -12.52
C ARG A 228 5.59 -30.27 -13.44
N ARG A 229 6.33 -29.28 -13.95
CA ARG A 229 7.48 -29.51 -14.84
C ARG A 229 8.52 -30.41 -14.19
N ARG A 230 8.89 -30.10 -12.95
CA ARG A 230 9.88 -30.89 -12.22
C ARG A 230 9.35 -32.28 -11.81
N ALA A 231 8.05 -32.44 -11.58
CA ALA A 231 7.45 -33.75 -11.29
C ALA A 231 7.53 -34.65 -12.51
N THR A 232 7.25 -34.11 -13.70
CA THR A 232 7.41 -34.81 -14.98
C THR A 232 8.88 -35.17 -15.26
N LEU A 233 9.81 -34.24 -15.02
CA LEU A 233 11.25 -34.47 -15.28
C LEU A 233 11.89 -35.46 -14.30
N HIS A 234 11.53 -35.40 -13.01
CA HIS A 234 12.13 -36.25 -11.97
C HIS A 234 11.27 -37.45 -11.57
N GLN A 235 10.18 -37.74 -12.30
CA GLN A 235 9.24 -38.85 -12.00
C GLN A 235 8.81 -38.93 -10.53
N THR A 236 8.56 -37.78 -9.90
CA THR A 236 8.11 -37.74 -8.49
C THR A 236 6.73 -37.10 -8.40
N SER A 237 6.04 -37.33 -7.28
CA SER A 237 4.72 -36.74 -7.05
C SER A 237 4.76 -35.20 -7.11
N HIS A 238 3.86 -34.64 -7.91
CA HIS A 238 3.62 -33.20 -8.01
C HIS A 238 3.41 -32.54 -6.64
N TRP A 239 2.64 -33.17 -5.75
CA TRP A 239 2.34 -32.62 -4.44
C TRP A 239 3.58 -32.49 -3.55
N ASN A 240 4.44 -33.51 -3.56
CA ASN A 240 5.68 -33.50 -2.78
C ASN A 240 6.66 -32.43 -3.27
N GLN A 241 6.66 -32.13 -4.57
CA GLN A 241 7.45 -31.03 -5.10
C GLN A 241 6.84 -29.67 -4.79
N TRP A 242 5.53 -29.55 -4.93
CA TRP A 242 4.80 -28.33 -4.61
C TRP A 242 5.02 -27.92 -3.16
N MET A 243 4.87 -28.85 -2.22
CA MET A 243 5.06 -28.57 -0.79
C MET A 243 6.49 -28.15 -0.46
N ARG A 244 7.49 -28.82 -1.06
CA ARG A 244 8.90 -28.44 -0.92
C ARG A 244 9.17 -27.02 -1.44
N HIS A 245 8.64 -26.69 -2.61
CA HIS A 245 8.80 -25.37 -3.20
C HIS A 245 8.05 -24.28 -2.43
N PHE A 246 6.84 -24.58 -1.92
CA PHE A 246 6.08 -23.70 -1.06
C PHE A 246 6.85 -23.40 0.22
N HIS A 247 7.37 -24.42 0.89
CA HIS A 247 8.11 -24.23 2.14
C HIS A 247 9.36 -23.37 1.95
N ARG A 248 10.07 -23.56 0.84
CA ARG A 248 11.24 -22.74 0.47
C ARG A 248 10.89 -21.29 0.16
N HIS A 249 9.72 -21.02 -0.43
CA HIS A 249 9.31 -19.69 -0.88
C HIS A 249 8.11 -19.12 -0.13
N ARG A 250 7.82 -19.62 1.08
CA ARG A 250 6.68 -19.20 1.90
C ARG A 250 6.66 -17.69 2.16
N HIS A 251 7.83 -17.05 2.16
CA HIS A 251 7.98 -15.60 2.33
C HIS A 251 7.27 -14.79 1.22
N LEU A 252 7.16 -15.32 -0.01
CA LEU A 252 6.43 -14.67 -1.11
C LEU A 252 4.92 -14.58 -0.84
N PHE A 253 4.38 -15.50 -0.04
CA PHE A 253 2.98 -15.53 0.35
C PHE A 253 2.74 -14.86 1.69
N LEU A 254 3.73 -14.90 2.59
CA LEU A 254 3.61 -14.37 3.95
C LEU A 254 3.38 -12.85 3.93
N ALA A 255 4.14 -12.09 3.15
CA ALA A 255 3.99 -10.63 3.09
C ALA A 255 2.58 -10.16 2.63
N PRO A 256 2.04 -10.62 1.48
CA PRO A 256 0.71 -10.21 1.05
C PRO A 256 -0.40 -10.74 1.97
N THR A 257 -0.27 -11.96 2.52
CA THR A 257 -1.29 -12.51 3.44
C THR A 257 -1.31 -11.77 4.78
N LEU A 258 -0.15 -11.46 5.36
CA LEU A 258 -0.06 -10.65 6.59
C LEU A 258 -0.66 -9.25 6.37
N ALA A 259 -0.46 -8.63 5.21
CA ALA A 259 -1.06 -7.34 4.90
C ALA A 259 -2.60 -7.42 4.85
N MET A 260 -3.16 -8.45 4.21
CA MET A 260 -4.61 -8.68 4.16
C MET A 260 -5.21 -8.97 5.55
N VAL A 261 -4.54 -9.83 6.33
CA VAL A 261 -4.98 -10.22 7.68
C VAL A 261 -4.92 -9.03 8.63
N SER A 262 -3.81 -8.27 8.63
CA SER A 262 -3.65 -7.06 9.44
C SER A 262 -4.75 -6.04 9.18
N HIS A 263 -5.08 -5.82 7.91
CA HIS A 263 -6.18 -4.93 7.56
C HIS A 263 -7.55 -5.48 8.01
N SER A 264 -7.79 -6.78 7.82
CA SER A 264 -9.06 -7.42 8.18
C SER A 264 -9.29 -7.40 9.70
N ILE A 265 -8.26 -7.69 10.50
CA ILE A 265 -8.29 -7.65 11.97
C ILE A 265 -8.66 -6.24 12.45
N ARG A 266 -8.07 -5.19 11.88
CA ARG A 266 -8.38 -3.80 12.24
C ARG A 266 -9.85 -3.46 12.00
N ILE A 267 -10.42 -3.90 10.88
CA ILE A 267 -11.84 -3.68 10.58
C ILE A 267 -12.72 -4.38 11.63
N THR A 268 -12.40 -5.63 11.97
CA THR A 268 -13.18 -6.41 12.93
C THR A 268 -13.09 -5.85 14.35
N LEU A 269 -11.88 -5.51 14.82
CA LEU A 269 -11.68 -4.88 16.13
C LEU A 269 -12.41 -3.54 16.23
N TYR A 270 -12.39 -2.74 15.16
CA TYR A 270 -13.12 -1.48 15.14
C TYR A 270 -14.63 -1.67 15.24
N LYS A 271 -15.21 -2.60 14.46
CA LYS A 271 -16.64 -2.92 14.55
C LYS A 271 -17.02 -3.42 15.95
N LEU A 272 -16.16 -4.21 16.58
CA LEU A 272 -16.35 -4.70 17.94
C LEU A 272 -16.33 -3.56 18.97
N ILE A 273 -15.36 -2.65 18.88
CA ILE A 273 -15.28 -1.46 19.75
C ILE A 273 -16.50 -0.55 19.57
N LEU A 274 -16.95 -0.36 18.32
CA LEU A 274 -18.14 0.43 18.02
C LEU A 274 -19.40 -0.20 18.61
N PHE A 275 -19.53 -1.52 18.48
CA PHE A 275 -20.63 -2.30 19.05
C PHE A 275 -20.62 -2.23 20.59
N LEU A 276 -19.46 -2.38 21.22
CA LEU A 276 -19.33 -2.26 22.68
C LEU A 276 -19.66 -0.86 23.18
N ARG A 277 -19.23 0.20 22.48
CA ARG A 277 -19.62 1.59 22.80
C ARG A 277 -21.13 1.81 22.67
N PHE A 278 -21.76 1.22 21.66
CA PHE A 278 -23.21 1.31 21.48
C PHE A 278 -23.96 0.56 22.58
N ALA A 279 -23.49 -0.63 22.96
CA ALA A 279 -24.05 -1.42 24.05
C ALA A 279 -23.93 -0.73 25.42
N PHE A 280 -22.84 0.00 25.67
CA PHE A 280 -22.65 0.77 26.91
C PHE A 280 -23.42 2.10 26.97
N TYR A 281 -23.91 2.63 25.84
CA TYR A 281 -24.73 3.85 25.80
C TYR A 281 -26.24 3.58 25.94
N LEU A 282 -26.64 2.30 25.90
CA LEU A 282 -28.03 1.83 26.02
C LEU A 282 -28.35 1.25 27.41
N ASN A 283 -27.39 1.31 28.34
CA ASN A 283 -27.56 1.07 29.78
C ASN A 283 -27.29 2.38 30.55
#